data_AF-A0A3D3S976-F1
#
_entry.id   AF-A0A3D3S976-F1
#
_cell.length_a   1.000
_cell.length_b   1.000
_cell.length_c   1.000
_cell.angle_alpha   90.00
_cell.angle_beta   90.00
_cell.angle_gamma   90.00
#
_symmetry.space_group_name_H-M   'P 1'
#
loop_
_entity.id
_entity.type
_entity.pdbx_description
1 polymer ?
#
loop_
_entity_poly.entity_id
_entity_poly.type
_entity_poly.pdbx_seq_one_letter_code
_entity_poly.pdbx_strand_id
1 'polypeptide(L)' 'MNSRKVIILGATGSIGRQTMACVEAANLGCPGTFIVVGLSANRNIPELHAAAARFPGAKLALDS' A
#
# COMPACT_ATOMS: atom_id res chain seq x y z
N MET A 1 -6.90 18.20 -8.30
CA MET A 1 -7.59 17.06 -7.66
C MET A 1 -7.06 16.91 -6.24
N ASN A 2 -7.93 16.64 -5.25
CA ASN A 2 -7.50 16.44 -3.87
C ASN A 2 -7.17 14.96 -3.66
N SER A 3 -5.89 14.60 -3.71
CA SER A 3 -5.43 13.22 -3.56
C SER A 3 -5.72 12.68 -2.16
N ARG A 4 -6.23 11.45 -2.07
CA ARG A 4 -6.50 10.79 -0.79
C ARG A 4 -5.28 10.00 -0.33
N LYS A 5 -4.74 10.35 0.84
CA LYS A 5 -3.63 9.60 1.46
C LYS A 5 -4.18 8.39 2.19
N VAL A 6 -3.57 7.22 2.00
CA VAL A 6 -4.01 5.95 2.57
C VAL A 6 -2.84 5.22 3.23
N ILE A 7 -3.09 4.62 4.39
CA ILE A 7 -2.18 3.68 5.06
C ILE A 7 -2.85 2.31 5.04
N ILE A 8 -2.11 1.27 4.64
CA ILE A 8 -2.62 -0.11 4.58
C ILE A 8 -2.00 -0.92 5.71
N LEU A 9 -2.82 -1.28 6.70
CA LEU A 9 -2.42 -2.13 7.81
C LEU A 9 -2.62 -3.61 7.45
N GLY A 10 -1.58 -4.43 7.61
CA GLY A 10 -1.62 -5.83 7.16
C GLY A 10 -1.54 -5.97 5.64
N ALA A 11 -0.66 -5.21 5.00
CA ALA A 11 -0.48 -5.12 3.55
C ALA A 11 -0.20 -6.48 2.87
N THR A 12 0.40 -7.43 3.58
CA THR A 12 0.71 -8.77 3.08
C THR A 12 -0.47 -9.76 3.19
N GLY A 13 -1.49 -9.41 3.97
CA GLY A 13 -2.72 -10.19 4.09
C GLY A 13 -3.56 -10.18 2.82
N SER A 14 -4.59 -11.03 2.78
CA SER A 14 -5.53 -11.11 1.65
C SER A 14 -6.21 -9.77 1.36
N ILE A 15 -6.63 -9.06 2.40
CA ILE A 15 -7.27 -7.74 2.27
C ILE A 15 -6.25 -6.71 1.80
N GLY A 16 -5.08 -6.63 2.43
CA GLY A 16 -4.02 -5.69 2.05
C GLY A 16 -3.62 -5.83 0.58
N ARG A 17 -3.41 -7.06 0.09
CA ARG A 17 -3.08 -7.34 -1.31
C ARG A 17 -4.19 -6.88 -2.28
N GLN A 18 -5.45 -7.16 -1.95
CA GLN A 18 -6.59 -6.72 -2.77
C GLN A 18 -6.77 -5.20 -2.73
N THR A 19 -6.59 -4.56 -1.56
CA THR A 19 -6.63 -3.11 -1.43
C THR A 19 -5.60 -2.44 -2.33
N MET A 20 -4.35 -2.94 -2.36
CA MET A 20 -3.31 -2.42 -3.26
C MET A 20 -3.72 -2.55 -4.73
N ALA A 21 -4.31 -3.68 -5.14
CA ALA A 21 -4.82 -3.86 -6.50
C ALA A 21 -5.95 -2.86 -6.84
N CYS A 22 -6.87 -2.60 -5.92
CA CYS A 22 -7.91 -1.59 -6.12
C CYS A 22 -7.35 -0.16 -6.24
N VAL A 23 -6.34 0.18 -5.44
CA VAL A 23 -5.66 1.48 -5.50
C VAL A 23 -5.01 1.67 -6.86
N GLU A 24 -4.27 0.66 -7.35
CA GLU A 24 -3.65 0.71 -8.67
C GLU A 24 -4.69 0.87 -9.77
N ALA A 25 -5.73 0.04 -9.79
CA ALA A 25 -6.82 0.13 -10.78
C ALA A 25 -7.49 1.50 -10.79
N ALA A 26 -7.76 2.09 -9.61
CA ALA A 26 -8.30 3.44 -9.50
C ALA A 26 -7.33 4.50 -10.04
N ASN A 27 -6.04 4.38 -9.74
CA ASN A 27 -5.02 5.30 -10.21
C ASN A 27 -4.72 5.16 -11.72
N LEU A 28 -4.95 3.98 -12.32
CA LEU A 28 -4.91 3.82 -13.79
C LEU A 28 -6.01 4.66 -14.47
N GLY A 29 -7.23 4.65 -13.94
CA GLY A 29 -8.35 5.42 -14.51
C GLY A 29 -8.30 6.92 -14.17
N CYS A 30 -7.78 7.28 -13.00
CA CYS A 30 -7.63 8.66 -12.57
C CYS A 30 -6.32 8.82 -11.76
N PRO A 31 -5.21 9.16 -12.41
CA PRO A 31 -3.90 9.28 -11.76
C PRO A 31 -3.92 10.21 -10.56
N GLY A 32 -3.34 9.77 -9.45
CA GLY A 32 -3.25 10.54 -8.22
C GLY A 32 -4.53 10.56 -7.37
N THR A 33 -5.53 9.71 -7.67
CA THR A 33 -6.72 9.55 -6.82
C THR A 33 -6.37 9.11 -5.41
N PHE A 34 -5.45 8.15 -5.31
CA PHE A 34 -4.94 7.63 -4.04
C PHE A 34 -3.42 7.69 -4.00
N ILE A 35 -2.88 8.06 -2.83
CA ILE A 35 -1.45 8.02 -2.53
C ILE A 35 -1.26 7.12 -1.32
N VAL A 36 -0.65 5.95 -1.53
CA VAL A 36 -0.28 5.07 -0.43
C VAL A 36 0.93 5.67 0.28
N VAL A 37 0.73 6.11 1.51
CA VAL A 37 1.77 6.78 2.32
C VAL A 37 2.36 5.88 3.40
N GLY A 38 1.75 4.72 3.65
CA GLY A 38 2.31 3.74 4.57
C GLY A 38 1.76 2.33 4.38
N LEU A 39 2.59 1.34 4.73
CA LEU A 39 2.28 -0.08 4.72
C LEU A 39 2.74 -0.70 6.04
N SER A 40 1.95 -1.62 6.60
CA SER A 40 2.40 -2.45 7.72
C SER A 40 2.22 -3.95 7.48
N ALA A 41 3.04 -4.77 8.14
CA ALA A 41 2.87 -6.21 8.18
C ALA A 41 3.25 -6.75 9.56
N ASN A 42 2.70 -7.92 9.93
CA ASN A 42 3.02 -8.55 11.20
C ASN A 42 4.36 -9.29 11.19
N ARG A 43 4.63 -10.16 10.20
CA ARG A 43 5.84 -11.03 10.21
C ARG A 43 6.57 -11.17 8.88
N ASN A 44 5.96 -10.79 7.76
CA ASN A 44 6.54 -11.03 6.44
C ASN A 44 7.32 -9.81 5.92
N ILE A 45 8.52 -9.60 6.46
CA ILE A 45 9.43 -8.51 6.06
C ILE A 45 9.70 -8.52 4.55
N PRO A 46 10.09 -9.65 3.92
CA PRO A 46 10.37 -9.67 2.48
C PRO A 46 9.16 -9.26 1.63
N GLU A 47 7.97 -9.76 1.96
CA GLU A 47 6.75 -9.42 1.21
C GLU A 47 6.33 -7.96 1.46
N LEU A 48 6.54 -7.42 2.66
CA LEU A 48 6.31 -6.00 2.93
C LEU A 48 7.23 -5.10 2.09
N HIS A 49 8.52 -5.46 1.95
CA HIS A 49 9.45 -4.76 1.07
C HIS A 49 9.04 -4.85 -0.41
N ALA A 50 8.63 -6.04 -0.86
CA ALA A 50 8.12 -6.22 -2.22
C ALA A 50 6.86 -5.36 -2.48
N ALA A 51 5.96 -5.27 -1.50
CA ALA A 51 4.79 -4.41 -1.59
C ALA A 51 5.17 -2.92 -1.63
N ALA A 52 6.17 -2.50 -0.86
CA ALA A 52 6.67 -1.12 -0.84
C ALA A 52 7.23 -0.65 -2.19
N ALA A 53 7.81 -1.55 -2.98
CA ALA A 53 8.33 -1.23 -4.31
C ALA A 53 7.23 -0.71 -5.28
N ARG A 54 5.96 -1.05 -5.02
CA ARG A 54 4.80 -0.59 -5.79
C ARG A 54 4.38 0.85 -5.44
N PHE A 55 4.77 1.32 -4.25
CA PHE A 55 4.32 2.59 -3.68
C PHE A 55 5.52 3.41 -3.18
N PRO A 56 6.27 4.05 -4.10
CA PRO A 56 7.47 4.81 -3.74
C PRO A 56 7.15 5.92 -2.75
N GLY A 57 7.92 5.97 -1.66
CA GLY A 57 7.75 6.95 -0.57
C GLY A 57 6.85 6.50 0.58
N ALA A 58 6.20 5.33 0.49
CA ALA A 58 5.44 4.77 1.60
C ALA A 58 6.36 4.43 2.79
N LYS A 59 5.96 4.83 4.01
CA LYS A 59 6.65 4.44 5.24
C LYS A 59 6.26 3.01 5.64
N LEU A 60 7.22 2.23 6.10
CA LEU A 60 7.00 0.84 6.49
C LEU A 60 6.97 0.71 8.02
N ALA A 61 6.02 -0.07 8.52
CA ALA A 61 5.94 -0.46 9.93
C ALA A 61 5.87 -1.99 10.02
N LEU A 62 6.71 -2.56 10.88
CA LEU A 62 6.72 -3.99 11.17
C LEU A 62 6.35 -4.19 12.63
N ASP A 63 5.38 -5.06 12.85
CA ASP A 63 5.11 -5.59 14.18
C ASP A 63 6.19 -6.64 14.52
N SER A 64 6.53 -6.78 15.81
CA SER A 64 7.59 -7.68 16.31
C SER A 64 6.99 -8.82 17.10
#